data_AF-A0A5C5RTX8-F1
#
_entry.id   AF-A0A5C5RTX8-F1
#
_cell.length_a   1.000
_cell.length_b   1.000
_cell.length_c   1.000
_cell.angle_alpha   90.00
_cell.angle_beta   90.00
_cell.angle_gamma   90.00
#
_symmetry.space_group_name_H-M   'P 1'
#
loop_
_entity.id
_entity.type
_entity.pdbx_description
1 polymer ?
#
loop_
_entity_poly.entity_id
_entity_poly.type
_entity_poly.pdbx_seq_one_letter_code
_entity_poly.pdbx_strand_id
1 'polypeptide(L)'
;MGHTKPIDEQFWPKVAKGSESECWEWTASRRPTGYGQMRRLGKNLKAHRVSWEIHNGPIPDGFVVMHTCDNPPCVNPKHLRIGSQFDNLADMRAKARGVTTHHVGEMNPASKLTTPEVKDLRRRHEGGESIRALARSFSVDRKTVSDITRRNIWKSV
;
A
#
# COMPACT_ATOMS: atom_id res chain seq x y z
N MET A 1 -37.21 18.54 5.49
CA MET A 1 -35.95 18.15 6.17
C MET A 1 -35.73 16.67 5.89
N GLY A 2 -34.66 16.31 5.18
CA GLY A 2 -34.47 14.93 4.73
C GLY A 2 -34.05 14.02 5.89
N HIS A 3 -34.94 13.17 6.36
CA HIS A 3 -34.62 12.12 7.32
C HIS A 3 -33.64 11.14 6.65
N THR A 4 -32.34 11.31 6.93
CA THR A 4 -31.34 10.33 6.52
C THR A 4 -31.56 9.09 7.36
N LYS A 5 -31.90 7.96 6.72
CA LYS A 5 -32.11 6.69 7.42
C LYS A 5 -30.89 6.35 8.31
N PRO A 6 -31.11 5.68 9.45
CA PRO A 6 -30.05 5.06 10.23
C PRO A 6 -29.04 4.29 9.36
N ILE A 7 -27.77 4.28 9.75
CA ILE A 7 -26.70 3.75 8.90
C ILE A 7 -26.82 2.23 8.69
N ASP A 8 -27.27 1.52 9.72
CA ASP A 8 -27.61 0.11 9.75
C ASP A 8 -28.72 -0.24 8.76
N GLU A 9 -29.80 0.55 8.69
CA GLU A 9 -30.87 0.37 7.69
C GLU A 9 -30.36 0.51 6.24
N GLN A 10 -29.31 1.31 6.02
CA GLN A 10 -28.69 1.45 4.71
C GLN A 10 -27.62 0.41 4.43
N PHE A 11 -27.08 -0.23 5.48
CA PHE A 11 -25.93 -1.13 5.43
C PHE A 11 -26.40 -2.58 5.24
N TRP A 12 -27.27 -3.07 6.11
CA TRP A 12 -27.66 -4.48 6.15
C TRP A 12 -28.29 -5.05 4.87
N PRO A 13 -29.09 -4.29 4.09
CA PRO A 13 -29.61 -4.78 2.81
C PRO A 13 -28.52 -5.08 1.76
N LYS A 14 -27.27 -4.65 1.99
CA LYS A 14 -26.12 -4.81 1.08
C LYS A 14 -25.15 -5.88 1.55
N VAL A 15 -25.56 -6.70 2.52
CA VAL A 15 -24.73 -7.73 3.14
C VAL A 15 -25.40 -9.09 2.94
N ALA A 16 -24.74 -9.98 2.20
CA ALA A 16 -25.10 -11.38 2.19
C ALA A 16 -24.50 -12.05 3.44
N LYS A 17 -25.33 -12.24 4.47
CA LYS A 17 -24.91 -12.88 5.72
C LYS A 17 -24.84 -14.40 5.57
N GLY A 18 -23.83 -15.00 6.18
CA GLY A 18 -23.72 -16.43 6.42
C GLY A 18 -23.69 -16.72 7.92
N SER A 19 -23.17 -17.89 8.30
CA SER A 19 -22.84 -18.22 9.69
C SER A 19 -21.76 -17.29 10.27
N GLU A 20 -21.52 -17.36 11.58
CA GLU A 20 -20.52 -16.53 12.26
C GLU A 20 -19.08 -16.81 11.81
N SER A 21 -18.80 -18.02 11.33
CA SER A 21 -17.50 -18.44 10.79
C SER A 21 -17.34 -18.14 9.30
N GLU A 22 -18.41 -17.73 8.61
CA GLU A 22 -18.38 -17.45 7.18
C GLU A 22 -18.16 -15.97 6.89
N CYS A 23 -17.63 -15.67 5.71
CA CYS A 23 -17.56 -14.29 5.26
C CYS A 23 -18.96 -13.75 4.97
N TRP A 24 -19.25 -12.56 5.49
CA TRP A 24 -20.45 -11.82 5.10
C TRP A 24 -20.09 -10.92 3.93
N GLU A 25 -20.54 -11.28 2.73
CA GLU A 25 -20.14 -10.62 1.50
C GLU A 25 -20.85 -9.27 1.32
N TRP A 26 -20.08 -8.22 1.03
CA TRP A 26 -20.62 -6.93 0.60
C TRP A 26 -21.11 -7.01 -0.85
N THR A 27 -22.41 -6.85 -1.08
CA THR A 27 -23.04 -7.07 -2.41
C THR A 27 -23.21 -5.78 -3.22
N ALA A 28 -22.89 -4.61 -2.67
CA ALA A 28 -22.98 -3.32 -3.37
C ALA A 28 -21.62 -2.89 -3.96
N SER A 29 -21.44 -1.59 -4.23
CA SER A 29 -20.24 -1.05 -4.87
C SER A 29 -18.94 -1.46 -4.16
N ARG A 30 -17.95 -1.85 -4.95
CA ARG A 30 -16.60 -2.25 -4.51
C ARG A 30 -15.57 -1.38 -5.23
N ARG A 31 -14.41 -1.19 -4.61
CA ARG A 31 -13.23 -0.59 -5.26
C ARG A 31 -12.51 -1.61 -6.14
N PRO A 32 -11.65 -1.18 -7.08
CA PRO A 32 -10.78 -2.10 -7.83
C PRO A 32 -9.92 -3.00 -6.94
N THR A 33 -9.62 -2.55 -5.72
CA THR A 33 -8.91 -3.32 -4.68
C THR A 33 -9.79 -4.35 -3.94
N GLY A 34 -11.04 -4.55 -4.36
CA GLY A 34 -11.99 -5.52 -3.78
C GLY A 34 -12.78 -5.01 -2.57
N TYR A 35 -12.33 -3.96 -1.89
CA TYR A 35 -13.02 -3.45 -0.69
C TYR A 35 -14.41 -2.88 -1.00
N GLY A 36 -15.40 -3.31 -0.22
CA GLY A 36 -16.75 -2.75 -0.26
C GLY A 36 -16.80 -1.28 0.17
N GLN A 37 -17.69 -0.51 -0.45
CA GLN A 37 -17.91 0.90 -0.14
C GLN A 37 -19.39 1.31 -0.23
N MET A 38 -19.77 2.31 0.55
CA MET A 38 -21.09 2.95 0.48
C MET A 38 -20.99 4.47 0.59
N ARG A 39 -21.90 5.20 -0.05
CA ARG A 39 -21.99 6.65 0.07
C ARG A 39 -23.00 7.04 1.13
N ARG A 40 -22.64 7.93 2.06
CA ARG A 40 -23.53 8.49 3.08
C ARG A 40 -23.16 9.95 3.34
N LEU A 41 -24.15 10.86 3.31
CA LEU A 41 -23.96 12.30 3.52
C LEU A 41 -22.81 12.90 2.67
N GLY A 42 -22.75 12.52 1.38
CA GLY A 42 -21.71 12.96 0.45
C GLY A 42 -20.33 12.31 0.63
N LYS A 43 -20.12 11.47 1.65
CA LYS A 43 -18.84 10.79 1.92
C LYS A 43 -18.87 9.34 1.48
N ASN A 44 -17.75 8.84 0.96
CA ASN A 44 -17.55 7.41 0.69
C ASN A 44 -16.97 6.72 1.93
N LEU A 45 -17.72 5.78 2.49
CA LEU A 45 -17.36 4.99 3.66
C LEU A 45 -16.94 3.59 3.23
N LYS A 46 -15.93 3.01 3.89
CA LYS A 46 -15.52 1.61 3.68
C LYS A 46 -16.48 0.69 4.42
N ALA A 47 -17.02 -0.32 3.74
CA ALA A 47 -18.06 -1.19 4.29
C ALA A 47 -17.61 -1.94 5.56
N HIS A 48 -16.39 -2.47 5.60
CA HIS A 48 -15.87 -3.14 6.80
C HIS A 48 -15.71 -2.19 8.00
N ARG A 49 -15.39 -0.91 7.78
CA ARG A 49 -15.32 0.09 8.87
C ARG A 49 -16.71 0.41 9.40
N VAL A 50 -17.70 0.53 8.52
CA VAL A 50 -19.09 0.70 8.93
C VAL A 50 -19.56 -0.51 9.74
N SER A 51 -19.24 -1.73 9.30
CA SER A 51 -19.55 -2.93 10.07
C SER A 51 -18.91 -2.91 11.45
N TRP A 52 -17.62 -2.55 11.55
CA TRP A 52 -16.96 -2.40 12.84
C TRP A 52 -17.70 -1.41 13.74
N GLU A 53 -18.02 -0.22 13.23
CA GLU A 53 -18.67 0.85 14.00
C GLU A 53 -20.07 0.48 14.49
N ILE A 54 -20.83 -0.26 13.69
CA ILE A 54 -22.16 -0.76 14.08
C ILE A 54 -22.08 -1.72 15.27
N HIS A 55 -21.06 -2.58 15.36
CA HIS A 55 -20.97 -3.62 16.40
C HIS A 55 -20.12 -3.23 17.60
N ASN A 56 -19.08 -2.42 17.40
CA ASN A 56 -18.05 -2.14 18.40
C ASN A 56 -17.94 -0.64 18.74
N GLY A 57 -18.65 0.23 18.01
CA GLY A 57 -18.56 1.67 18.18
C GLY A 57 -17.36 2.31 17.45
N PRO A 58 -17.04 3.58 17.76
CA PRO A 58 -16.12 4.39 16.96
C PRO A 58 -14.72 3.78 16.85
N ILE A 59 -14.12 3.88 15.66
CA ILE A 59 -12.73 3.49 15.45
C ILE A 59 -11.84 4.61 16.01
N PRO A 60 -10.95 4.33 16.99
CA PRO A 60 -10.08 5.36 17.55
C PRO A 60 -9.15 5.98 16.49
N ASP A 61 -8.76 7.22 16.72
CA ASP A 61 -7.87 7.95 15.81
C ASP A 61 -6.53 7.24 15.65
N GLY A 62 -6.04 7.18 14.41
CA GLY A 62 -4.80 6.47 14.06
C GLY A 62 -4.94 4.95 13.89
N PHE A 63 -6.10 4.36 14.21
CA PHE A 63 -6.33 2.92 14.05
C PHE A 63 -7.00 2.57 12.72
N VAL A 64 -6.72 1.34 12.28
CA VAL A 64 -7.31 0.71 11.09
C VAL A 64 -8.08 -0.54 11.46
N VAL A 65 -9.08 -0.86 10.65
CA VAL A 65 -9.81 -2.13 10.70
C VAL A 65 -9.20 -3.05 9.65
N MET A 66 -8.78 -4.24 10.09
CA MET A 66 -8.11 -5.25 9.29
C MET A 66 -8.96 -6.51 9.23
N HIS A 67 -8.87 -7.22 8.09
CA HIS A 67 -9.49 -8.53 7.91
C HIS A 67 -8.57 -9.63 8.45
N THR A 68 -9.12 -10.54 9.25
CA THR A 68 -8.43 -11.80 9.62
C THR A 68 -8.59 -12.87 8.55
N CYS A 69 -9.66 -12.80 7.75
CA CYS A 69 -9.99 -13.74 6.68
C CYS A 69 -9.36 -13.43 5.32
N ASP A 70 -8.65 -12.29 5.20
CA ASP A 70 -8.03 -11.81 3.95
C ASP A 70 -8.96 -11.69 2.74
N ASN A 71 -10.27 -11.50 2.99
CA ASN A 71 -11.30 -11.34 1.99
C ASN A 71 -11.84 -9.89 2.00
N PRO A 72 -11.38 -8.97 1.12
CA PRO A 72 -11.69 -7.54 1.18
C PRO A 72 -13.19 -7.14 1.14
N PRO A 73 -14.08 -7.87 0.43
CA PRO A 73 -15.53 -7.66 0.50
C PRO A 73 -16.19 -8.08 1.82
N CYS A 74 -15.50 -8.84 2.68
CA CYS A 74 -16.08 -9.35 3.92
C CYS A 74 -16.38 -8.21 4.91
N VAL A 75 -17.56 -8.27 5.52
CA VAL A 75 -17.99 -7.34 6.56
C VAL A 75 -18.45 -8.04 7.84
N ASN A 76 -18.15 -9.34 8.01
CA ASN A 76 -18.47 -10.05 9.25
C ASN A 76 -17.63 -9.45 10.39
N PRO A 77 -18.22 -8.90 11.47
CA PRO A 77 -17.48 -8.30 12.57
C PRO A 77 -16.51 -9.28 13.27
N LYS A 78 -16.80 -10.60 13.26
CA LYS A 78 -15.89 -11.63 13.78
C LYS A 78 -14.63 -11.81 12.93
N HIS A 79 -14.66 -11.39 11.68
CA HIS A 79 -13.52 -11.42 10.76
C HIS A 79 -12.78 -10.07 10.69
N LEU A 80 -13.14 -9.12 11.55
CA LEU A 80 -12.55 -7.79 11.62
C LEU A 80 -11.80 -7.63 12.94
N ARG A 81 -10.67 -6.93 12.90
CA ARG A 81 -9.92 -6.52 14.08
C ARG A 81 -9.44 -5.08 13.94
N ILE A 82 -9.33 -4.36 15.04
CA ILE A 82 -8.61 -3.09 15.08
C ILE A 82 -7.12 -3.34 15.26
N GLY A 83 -6.29 -2.48 14.67
CA GLY A 83 -4.88 -2.37 15.01
C GLY A 83 -4.26 -1.09 14.47
N SER A 84 -2.99 -0.90 14.80
CA SER A 84 -2.23 0.24 14.33
C SER A 84 -1.84 0.07 12.85
N GLN A 85 -1.39 1.17 12.23
CA GLN A 85 -0.77 1.11 10.90
C GLN A 85 0.46 0.19 10.89
N PHE A 86 1.20 0.14 12.01
CA PHE A 86 2.34 -0.75 12.17
C PHE A 86 1.90 -2.22 12.11
N ASP A 87 0.82 -2.59 12.81
CA ASP A 87 0.27 -3.96 12.79
C ASP A 87 -0.20 -4.36 11.39
N ASN A 88 -0.81 -3.42 10.66
CA ASN A 88 -1.26 -3.66 9.29
C ASN A 88 -0.09 -3.89 8.32
N LEU A 89 0.99 -3.12 8.47
CA LEU A 89 2.21 -3.32 7.67
C LEU A 89 2.92 -4.62 8.04
N ALA A 90 2.97 -4.98 9.32
CA ALA A 90 3.52 -6.25 9.79
C ALA A 90 2.73 -7.45 9.23
N ASP A 91 1.40 -7.40 9.29
CA ASP A 91 0.50 -8.43 8.74
C ASP A 91 0.66 -8.56 7.22
N MET A 92 0.70 -7.44 6.50
CA MET A 92 0.95 -7.42 5.06
C MET A 92 2.29 -8.08 4.70
N ARG A 93 3.36 -7.80 5.47
CA ARG A 93 4.68 -8.41 5.28
C ARG A 93 4.67 -9.90 5.59
N ALA A 94 4.08 -10.30 6.71
CA ALA A 94 3.97 -11.70 7.12
C ALA A 94 3.23 -12.54 6.07
N LYS A 95 2.22 -11.95 5.41
CA LYS A 95 1.42 -12.61 4.37
C LYS A 95 1.97 -12.40 2.95
N ALA A 96 3.17 -11.81 2.80
CA ALA A 96 3.79 -11.50 1.51
C ALA A 96 2.88 -10.73 0.53
N ARG A 97 1.95 -9.91 1.05
CA ARG A 97 0.99 -9.11 0.24
C ARG A 97 1.56 -7.76 -0.19
N GLY A 98 2.74 -7.40 0.30
CA GLY A 98 3.44 -6.21 -0.14
C GLY A 98 4.06 -6.42 -1.51
N VAL A 99 3.91 -5.44 -2.40
CA VAL A 99 4.70 -5.39 -3.62
C VAL A 99 6.16 -5.16 -3.23
N THR A 100 6.99 -6.21 -3.33
CA THR A 100 8.43 -6.15 -3.03
C THR A 100 9.25 -5.55 -4.17
N THR A 101 8.61 -5.09 -5.26
CA THR A 101 9.30 -4.47 -6.38
C THR A 101 9.71 -3.05 -6.01
N HIS A 102 10.74 -2.94 -5.16
CA HIS A 102 11.64 -1.81 -5.26
C HIS A 102 12.24 -1.87 -6.67
N HIS A 103 11.67 -1.10 -7.58
CA HIS A 103 12.27 -0.86 -8.87
C HIS A 103 13.66 -0.26 -8.63
N VAL A 104 14.70 -1.10 -8.73
CA VAL A 104 16.10 -0.76 -8.48
C VAL A 104 16.87 -0.75 -9.80
N GLY A 105 17.93 0.05 -9.85
CA GLY A 105 18.76 0.17 -11.05
C GLY A 105 17.93 0.56 -12.27
N GLU A 106 18.08 -0.19 -13.37
CA GLU A 106 17.37 0.03 -14.64
C GLU A 106 15.85 -0.09 -14.53
N MET A 107 15.35 -0.85 -13.55
CA MET A 107 13.92 -1.02 -13.36
C MET A 107 13.26 0.24 -12.78
N ASN A 108 14.04 1.14 -12.16
CA ASN A 108 13.53 2.40 -11.63
C ASN A 108 13.19 3.36 -12.77
N PRO A 109 11.92 3.77 -12.95
CA PRO A 109 11.53 4.71 -14.01
C PRO A 109 12.21 6.08 -13.90
N ALA A 110 12.72 6.44 -12.71
CA ALA A 110 13.49 7.66 -12.49
C ALA A 110 15.01 7.48 -12.71
N SER A 111 15.47 6.27 -13.03
CA SER A 111 16.89 6.04 -13.32
C SER A 111 17.27 6.70 -14.64
N LYS A 112 18.37 7.47 -14.61
CA LYS A 112 19.00 8.06 -15.79
C LYS A 112 20.12 7.20 -16.36
N LEU A 113 20.47 6.11 -15.68
CA LEU A 113 21.61 5.26 -16.02
C LEU A 113 21.17 3.82 -16.21
N THR A 114 21.94 3.13 -17.02
CA THR A 114 21.87 1.71 -17.33
C THR A 114 22.95 0.91 -16.59
N THR A 115 22.79 -0.40 -16.51
CA THR A 115 23.76 -1.33 -15.93
C THR A 115 25.12 -1.20 -16.62
N PRO A 116 25.24 -1.15 -17.96
CA PRO A 116 26.50 -0.89 -18.63
C PRO A 116 27.12 0.48 -18.28
N GLU A 117 26.32 1.54 -18.22
CA GLU A 117 26.81 2.88 -17.84
C GLU A 117 27.31 2.94 -16.40
N VAL A 118 26.67 2.22 -15.48
CA VAL A 118 27.13 2.13 -14.08
C VAL A 118 28.45 1.36 -13.98
N LYS A 119 28.60 0.28 -14.75
CA LYS A 119 29.89 -0.45 -14.86
C LYS A 119 30.98 0.45 -15.46
N ASP A 120 30.63 1.23 -16.48
CA ASP A 120 31.54 2.19 -17.11
C ASP A 120 32.00 3.28 -16.15
N LEU A 121 31.03 3.88 -15.44
CA LEU A 121 31.26 4.92 -14.44
C LEU A 121 32.20 4.43 -13.33
N ARG A 122 31.99 3.21 -12.80
CA ARG A 122 32.86 2.63 -11.77
C ARG A 122 34.27 2.36 -12.28
N ARG A 123 34.40 1.79 -13.49
CA ARG A 123 35.71 1.54 -14.11
C ARG A 123 36.49 2.83 -14.31
N ARG A 124 35.84 3.90 -14.79
CA ARG A 124 36.47 5.21 -14.98
C ARG A 124 36.85 5.88 -13.66
N HIS A 125 36.02 5.75 -12.62
CA HIS A 125 36.35 6.23 -11.28
C HIS A 125 37.54 5.50 -10.67
N GLU A 126 37.60 4.17 -10.80
CA GLU A 126 38.76 3.35 -10.37
C GLU A 126 40.03 3.71 -11.15
N GLY A 127 39.90 4.12 -12.42
CA GLY A 127 40.97 4.71 -13.23
C GLY A 127 41.39 6.13 -12.84
N GLY A 128 40.85 6.68 -11.74
CA GLY A 128 41.25 7.97 -11.18
C GLY A 128 40.44 9.17 -11.68
N GLU A 129 39.38 8.96 -12.48
CA GLU A 129 38.55 10.06 -12.93
C GLU A 129 37.71 10.64 -11.79
N SER A 130 37.76 11.98 -11.63
CA SER A 130 37.05 12.65 -10.54
C SER A 130 35.52 12.50 -10.64
N ILE A 131 34.86 12.44 -9.47
CA ILE A 131 33.39 12.46 -9.35
C ILE A 131 32.76 13.61 -10.16
N ARG A 132 33.41 14.78 -10.21
CA ARG A 132 32.91 15.97 -10.94
C ARG A 132 32.95 15.77 -12.46
N ALA A 133 33.97 15.08 -12.98
CA ALA A 133 34.08 14.78 -14.41
C ALA A 133 33.06 13.73 -14.82
N LEU A 134 32.93 12.64 -14.04
CA LEU A 134 31.95 11.59 -14.26
C LEU A 134 30.50 12.13 -14.23
N ALA A 135 30.18 12.99 -13.27
CA ALA A 135 28.85 13.62 -13.17
C ALA A 135 28.47 14.36 -14.47
N ARG A 136 29.43 15.06 -15.08
CA ARG A 136 29.23 15.73 -16.38
C ARG A 136 29.10 14.73 -17.52
N SER A 137 29.98 13.73 -17.59
CA SER A 137 29.96 12.73 -18.66
C SER A 137 28.65 11.94 -18.70
N PHE A 138 28.10 11.59 -17.54
CA PHE A 138 26.89 10.79 -17.41
C PHE A 138 25.62 11.64 -17.19
N SER A 139 25.72 12.99 -17.22
CA SER A 139 24.60 13.91 -17.01
C SER A 139 23.78 13.63 -15.73
N VAL A 140 24.47 13.28 -14.66
CA VAL A 140 23.89 13.00 -13.32
C VAL A 140 24.51 13.89 -12.26
N ASP A 141 23.83 14.02 -11.11
CA ASP A 141 24.38 14.81 -10.01
C ASP A 141 25.61 14.13 -9.38
N ARG A 142 26.51 14.94 -8.82
CA ARG A 142 27.73 14.45 -8.13
C ARG A 142 27.38 13.49 -6.99
N LYS A 143 26.27 13.72 -6.29
CA LYS A 143 25.76 12.81 -5.24
C LYS A 143 25.41 11.45 -5.81
N THR A 144 24.77 11.39 -6.98
CA THR A 144 24.44 10.14 -7.67
C THR A 144 25.69 9.34 -8.00
N VAL A 145 26.71 10.00 -8.58
CA VAL A 145 28.01 9.36 -8.87
C VAL A 145 28.64 8.85 -7.57
N SER A 146 28.65 9.67 -6.51
CA SER A 146 29.22 9.28 -5.22
C SER A 146 28.49 8.11 -4.56
N ASP A 147 27.17 8.00 -4.70
CA ASP A 147 26.39 6.89 -4.16
C ASP A 147 26.59 5.61 -4.99
N ILE A 148 26.80 5.73 -6.30
CA ILE A 148 27.12 4.60 -7.19
C ILE A 148 28.51 4.03 -6.88
N THR A 149 29.51 4.89 -6.68
CA THR A 149 30.89 4.46 -6.38
C THR A 149 31.00 3.87 -4.98
N ARG A 150 30.26 4.41 -4.01
CA ARG A 150 30.15 3.85 -2.64
C ARG A 150 29.19 2.66 -2.53
N ARG A 151 28.57 2.22 -3.63
CA ARG A 151 27.59 1.12 -3.65
C ARG A 151 26.40 1.33 -2.70
N ASN A 152 26.01 2.58 -2.43
CA ASN A 152 24.79 2.90 -1.69
C ASN A 152 23.54 2.61 -2.55
N ILE A 153 23.67 2.84 -3.86
CA ILE A 153 22.70 2.51 -4.91
C ILE A 153 23.39 1.62 -5.95
N TRP A 154 22.61 0.91 -6.78
CA TRP A 154 23.13 -0.08 -7.74
C TRP A 154 24.02 -1.14 -7.09
N LYS A 155 23.56 -1.71 -5.98
CA LYS A 155 24.33 -2.63 -5.12
C LYS A 155 24.76 -3.92 -5.84
N SER A 156 23.89 -4.41 -6.73
CA SER A 156 24.03 -5.70 -7.43
C SER A 156 24.75 -5.61 -8.78
N VAL A 157 25.07 -4.40 -9.23
CA VAL A 157 25.96 -4.15 -10.38
C VAL A 157 27.40 -4.10 -9.89
#